data_AF-A0A8C2HMG0-F1
#
_entry.id   AF-A0A8C2HMG0-F1
#
_cell.length_a   1.000
_cell.length_b   1.000
_cell.length_c   1.000
_cell.angle_alpha   90.00
_cell.angle_beta   90.00
_cell.angle_gamma   90.00
#
_symmetry.space_group_name_H-M   'P 1'
#
loop_
_entity.id
_entity.type
_entity.pdbx_description
1 polymer ?
#
loop_
_entity_poly.entity_id
_entity_poly.type
_entity_poly.pdbx_seq_one_letter_code
_entity_poly.pdbx_strand_id
1 'polypeptide(L)' 'MKSRPTKQKLKQRGILKERVFGCDLGEHLLNSGHDVPQVIRSCTEFIEKHGVVDGIYRLSGIS' A
#
# COMPACT_ATOMS: atom_id res chain seq x y z
N MET A 1 10.20 34.18 -3.09
CA MET A 1 10.36 32.75 -2.69
C MET A 1 9.21 31.95 -3.30
N LYS A 2 9.45 30.85 -4.03
CA LYS A 2 8.35 30.02 -4.57
C LYS A 2 7.72 29.21 -3.43
N SER A 3 6.40 29.33 -3.24
CA SER A 3 5.68 28.58 -2.21
C SER A 3 5.63 27.08 -2.55
N ARG A 4 5.64 26.23 -1.52
CA ARG A 4 5.50 24.77 -1.69
C ARG A 4 4.10 24.48 -2.29
N PRO A 5 4.00 23.79 -3.44
CA PRO A 5 2.71 23.46 -4.03
C PRO A 5 1.92 22.47 -3.17
N THR A 6 0.59 22.54 -3.25
CA THR A 6 -0.33 21.67 -2.49
C THR A 6 -0.30 20.23 -2.98
N LYS A 7 -0.66 19.28 -2.11
CA LYS A 7 -0.80 17.85 -2.47
C LYS A 7 -1.68 17.64 -3.71
N GLN A 8 -2.78 18.37 -3.81
CA GLN A 8 -3.71 18.28 -4.95
C GLN A 8 -3.05 18.73 -6.27
N LYS A 9 -2.29 19.85 -6.26
CA LYS A 9 -1.54 20.30 -7.43
C LYS A 9 -0.45 19.30 -7.83
N LEU A 10 0.18 18.63 -6.86
CA LEU A 10 1.17 17.59 -7.13
C LEU A 10 0.53 16.32 -7.71
N LYS A 11 -0.66 15.91 -7.25
CA LYS A 11 -1.45 14.80 -7.83
C LYS A 11 -1.86 15.11 -9.27
N GLN A 12 -2.44 16.29 -9.53
CA GLN A 12 -2.87 16.70 -10.89
C GLN A 12 -1.72 16.74 -11.89
N ARG A 13 -0.50 17.09 -11.44
CA ARG A 13 0.70 17.11 -12.29
C ARG A 13 1.37 15.73 -12.43
N GLY A 14 0.80 14.67 -11.85
CA GLY A 14 1.37 13.32 -11.84
C GLY A 14 2.66 13.18 -11.03
N ILE A 15 3.07 14.22 -10.29
CA ILE A 15 4.29 14.20 -9.46
C ILE A 15 4.05 13.35 -8.21
N LEU A 16 2.87 13.47 -7.61
CA LEU A 16 2.47 12.62 -6.50
C LEU A 16 1.74 11.40 -7.06
N LYS A 17 2.45 10.27 -7.10
CA LYS A 17 1.87 8.97 -7.44
C LYS A 17 0.95 8.49 -6.32
N GLU A 18 0.07 7.58 -6.70
CA GLU A 18 -0.76 6.85 -5.75
C GLU A 18 0.12 6.15 -4.72
N ARG A 19 -0.33 6.21 -3.46
CA ARG A 19 0.35 5.55 -2.36
C ARG A 19 -0.36 4.23 -2.10
N VAL A 20 0.42 3.20 -1.83
CA VAL A 20 -0.12 1.93 -1.32
C VAL A 20 -0.11 1.95 0.22
N PHE A 21 0.98 2.40 0.83
CA PHE A 21 1.12 2.49 2.29
C PHE A 21 0.78 3.87 2.84
N GLY A 22 0.12 3.91 4.00
CA GLY A 22 -0.25 5.16 4.69
C GLY A 22 -1.25 6.02 3.91
N CYS A 23 -2.10 5.38 3.09
CA CYS A 23 -3.21 6.02 2.38
C CYS A 23 -4.55 5.64 3.01
N ASP A 24 -5.60 6.36 2.62
CA ASP A 24 -6.97 5.95 2.96
C ASP A 24 -7.34 4.70 2.17
N LEU A 25 -7.91 3.70 2.87
CA LEU A 25 -8.26 2.42 2.24
C LEU A 25 -9.36 2.61 1.20
N GLY A 26 -10.38 3.42 1.46
CA GLY A 26 -11.48 3.67 0.52
C GLY A 26 -11.01 4.33 -0.76
N GLU A 27 -10.15 5.36 -0.66
CA GLU A 27 -9.52 6.00 -1.83
C GLU A 27 -8.69 4.98 -2.63
N HIS A 28 -7.92 4.12 -1.96
CA HIS A 28 -7.08 3.11 -2.63
C HIS A 28 -7.91 2.04 -3.36
N LEU A 29 -8.96 1.52 -2.72
CA LEU A 29 -9.86 0.54 -3.35
C LEU A 29 -10.62 1.16 -4.53
N LEU A 30 -11.14 2.39 -4.36
CA LEU A 30 -11.83 3.12 -5.42
C LEU A 30 -10.93 3.34 -6.65
N ASN A 31 -9.68 3.75 -6.44
CA ASN A 31 -8.75 4.03 -7.53
C ASN A 31 -8.22 2.75 -8.19
N SER A 32 -7.97 1.69 -7.42
CA SER A 32 -7.47 0.41 -7.93
C SER A 32 -8.55 -0.46 -8.57
N GLY A 33 -9.83 -0.22 -8.25
CA GLY A 33 -10.94 -1.03 -8.74
C GLY A 33 -10.96 -2.45 -8.15
N HIS A 34 -10.36 -2.64 -6.98
CA HIS A 34 -10.30 -3.92 -6.28
C HIS A 34 -11.03 -3.83 -4.93
N ASP A 35 -11.62 -4.94 -4.50
CA ASP A 35 -12.27 -5.03 -3.19
C ASP A 35 -11.26 -5.26 -2.04
N VAL A 36 -10.05 -5.71 -2.38
CA VAL A 36 -8.94 -5.96 -1.45
C VAL A 36 -7.64 -5.42 -2.06
N PRO A 37 -6.76 -4.72 -1.30
CA PRO A 37 -5.51 -4.22 -1.85
C PRO A 37 -4.62 -5.36 -2.36
N GLN A 38 -4.02 -5.19 -3.54
CA GLN A 38 -3.21 -6.23 -4.18
C GLN A 38 -2.06 -6.71 -3.28
N VAL A 39 -1.42 -5.80 -2.54
CA VAL A 39 -0.34 -6.17 -1.60
C VAL A 39 -0.80 -7.16 -0.54
N ILE A 40 -2.04 -7.03 -0.06
CA ILE A 40 -2.61 -7.93 0.95
C ILE A 40 -2.85 -9.31 0.34
N ARG A 41 -3.41 -9.37 -0.87
CA ARG A 41 -3.59 -10.64 -1.61
C ARG A 41 -2.26 -11.35 -1.81
N SER A 42 -1.28 -10.66 -2.40
CA SER A 42 0.03 -11.25 -2.69
C SER A 42 0.75 -11.73 -1.44
N CYS A 43 0.75 -10.96 -0.35
CA CYS A 43 1.37 -11.38 0.91
C CYS A 43 0.66 -12.59 1.52
N THR A 44 -0.67 -12.63 1.49
CA THR A 44 -1.45 -13.72 2.05
C THR A 44 -1.21 -15.01 1.26
N GLU A 45 -1.32 -14.97 -0.07
CA GLU A 45 -1.05 -16.11 -0.95
C GLU A 45 0.37 -16.66 -0.75
N PHE A 46 1.36 -15.78 -0.57
CA PHE A 46 2.73 -16.21 -0.30
C PHE A 46 2.88 -16.88 1.07
N ILE A 47 2.29 -16.31 2.12
CA ILE A 47 2.37 -16.87 3.48
C ILE A 47 1.64 -18.20 3.55
N GLU A 48 0.46 -18.34 2.92
CA GLU A 48 -0.27 -19.61 2.86
C GLU A 48 0.56 -20.71 2.21
N LYS A 49 1.31 -20.37 1.15
CA LYS A 49 2.11 -21.34 0.40
C LYS A 49 3.46 -21.66 1.06
N HIS A 50 4.06 -20.69 1.76
CA HIS A 50 5.48 -20.78 2.17
C HIS A 50 5.76 -20.43 3.63
N GLY A 51 4.84 -19.73 4.30
CA GLY A 51 5.07 -19.07 5.57
C GLY A 51 4.34 -19.68 6.76
N VAL A 52 3.59 -20.78 6.59
CA VAL A 52 2.93 -21.46 7.70
C VAL A 52 3.98 -22.20 8.54
N VAL A 53 4.59 -21.48 9.47
CA VAL A 53 5.66 -21.93 10.36
C VAL A 53 5.39 -21.50 11.80
N ASP A 54 6.11 -22.07 12.77
CA ASP A 54 6.00 -21.69 14.17
C ASP A 54 6.30 -20.22 14.40
N GLY A 55 5.34 -19.52 15.01
CA GLY A 55 5.47 -18.08 15.27
C GLY A 55 5.24 -17.18 14.06
N ILE A 56 4.62 -17.68 12.98
CA ILE A 56 4.10 -16.83 11.89
C ILE A 56 3.26 -15.68 12.46
N TYR A 57 3.41 -14.49 11.87
CA TYR A 57 2.86 -13.20 12.33
C TYR A 57 3.39 -12.68 13.67
N ARG A 58 4.18 -13.44 14.44
CA ARG A 58 4.76 -13.01 15.73
C ARG A 58 6.24 -12.67 15.65
N LEU A 59 7.03 -13.49 14.95
CA LEU A 59 8.46 -13.26 14.81
C LEU A 59 8.72 -12.07 13.88
N SER A 60 9.56 -11.13 14.32
CA SER A 60 9.94 -9.97 13.51
C SER A 60 10.77 -10.38 12.30
N GLY A 61 10.51 -9.76 11.16
CA GLY A 61 11.37 -9.86 9.98
C GLY A 61 12.70 -9.13 10.17
N ILE A 62 13.62 -9.36 9.24
CA ILE A 62 14.91 -8.64 9.17
C ILE A 62 14.66 -7.28 8.49
N SER A 63 15.23 -6.20 9.05
CA SER A 63 15.19 -4.84 8.47
C SER A 63 16.49 -4.47 7.78
#